data_AF-A0AAU3IT44-F1
#
_entry.id   AF-A0AAU3IT44-F1
#
_cell.length_a   1.000
_cell.length_b   1.000
_cell.length_c   1.000
_cell.angle_alpha   90.00
_cell.angle_beta   90.00
_cell.angle_gamma   90.00
#
_symmetry.space_group_name_H-M   'P 1'
#
loop_
_entity.id
_entity.type
_entity.pdbx_description
1 polymer ?
#
loop_
_entity_poly.entity_id
_entity_poly.type
_entity_poly.pdbx_seq_one_letter_code
_entity_poly.pdbx_strand_id
1 'polypeptide(L)'
;MLAFLRHLGDPAQQAAVLRRRLAFLTQPASFFWEGDRPLRAADFDDPFRRGLLTVATATSRTEIRWLRETIDDLTGPGRPE
;
A
#
# COMPACT_ATOMS: atom_id res chain seq x y z
N MET A 1 7.21 7.83 -0.38
CA MET A 1 8.17 8.35 0.60
C MET A 1 7.47 8.46 1.96
N LEU A 2 7.82 7.62 2.94
CA LEU A 2 7.31 7.70 4.33
C LEU A 2 8.44 7.83 5.37
N ALA A 3 9.68 7.96 4.91
CA ALA A 3 10.87 8.01 5.77
C ALA A 3 10.87 9.18 6.76
N PHE A 4 10.10 10.25 6.48
CA PHE A 4 9.98 11.40 7.37
C PHE A 4 9.27 11.08 8.69
N LEU A 5 8.48 9.99 8.76
CA LEU A 5 7.73 9.63 9.96
C LEU A 5 8.63 9.38 11.18
N ARG A 6 9.91 9.05 10.97
CA ARG A 6 10.92 8.94 12.04
C ARG A 6 11.02 10.22 12.90
N HIS A 7 10.60 11.37 12.38
CA HIS A 7 10.65 12.65 13.08
C HIS A 7 9.43 12.94 13.95
N LEU A 8 8.37 12.11 13.91
CA LEU A 8 7.17 12.29 14.75
C LEU A 8 7.41 11.93 16.23
N GLY A 9 8.49 11.23 16.57
CA GLY A 9 8.90 10.87 17.93
C GLY A 9 8.02 9.82 18.62
N ASP A 10 6.69 9.87 18.40
CA ASP A 10 5.69 8.98 18.99
C ASP A 10 5.29 7.84 18.01
N PRO A 11 5.56 6.57 18.35
CA PRO A 11 5.16 5.41 17.56
C PRO A 11 3.66 5.35 17.24
N ALA A 12 2.79 5.84 18.13
CA ALA A 12 1.35 5.85 17.90
C ALA A 12 0.96 6.83 16.79
N GLN A 13 1.62 7.99 16.72
CA GLN A 13 1.43 8.97 15.65
C GLN A 13 1.97 8.47 14.31
N GLN A 14 3.11 7.76 14.31
CA GLN A 14 3.63 7.09 13.12
C GLN A 14 2.61 6.06 12.61
N ALA A 15 2.13 5.17 13.48
CA ALA A 15 1.14 4.16 13.15
C ALA A 15 -0.17 4.77 12.63
N ALA A 16 -0.62 5.91 13.17
CA ALA A 16 -1.80 6.61 12.68
C ALA A 16 -1.67 7.05 11.22
N VAL A 17 -0.51 7.57 10.81
CA VAL A 17 -0.26 7.94 9.40
C VAL A 17 -0.22 6.70 8.51
N LEU A 18 0.45 5.63 8.95
CA LEU A 18 0.51 4.37 8.21
C LEU A 18 -0.88 3.76 8.01
N ARG A 19 -1.75 3.79 9.04
CA ARG A 19 -3.14 3.32 8.94
C ARG A 19 -3.96 4.09 7.91
N ARG A 20 -3.80 5.42 7.83
CA ARG A 20 -4.47 6.23 6.80
C ARG A 20 -4.01 5.85 5.40
N ARG A 21 -2.71 5.61 5.22
CA ARG A 21 -2.16 5.14 3.93
C ARG A 21 -2.65 3.74 3.58
N LEU A 22 -2.67 2.82 4.55
CA LEU A 22 -3.18 1.47 4.35
C LEU A 22 -4.65 1.52 3.93
N ALA A 23 -5.48 2.31 4.62
CA ALA A 23 -6.89 2.49 4.27
C ALA A 23 -7.08 3.02 2.84
N PHE A 24 -6.24 3.96 2.40
CA PHE A 24 -6.26 4.46 1.03
C PHE A 24 -5.90 3.38 0.00
N LEU A 25 -4.82 2.62 0.26
CA LEU A 25 -4.33 1.59 -0.67
C LEU A 25 -5.21 0.33 -0.74
N THR A 26 -6.03 0.06 0.28
CA THR A 26 -6.96 -1.08 0.31
C THR A 26 -8.34 -0.75 -0.25
N GLN A 27 -8.64 0.53 -0.54
CA GLN A 27 -9.82 0.85 -1.34
C GLN A 27 -9.68 0.20 -2.72
N PRO A 28 -10.80 -0.24 -3.34
CA PRO A 28 -10.80 -0.71 -4.71
C PRO A 28 -10.45 0.43 -5.66
N ALA A 29 -9.15 0.63 -5.89
CA ALA A 29 -8.63 1.56 -6.87
C ALA A 29 -8.21 0.75 -8.10
N SER A 30 -9.00 0.84 -9.18
CA SER A 30 -8.54 0.40 -10.48
C SER A 30 -7.90 1.59 -11.19
N PHE A 31 -6.65 1.45 -11.62
CA PHE A 31 -5.97 2.48 -12.40
C PHE A 31 -6.54 2.61 -13.81
N PHE A 32 -7.19 1.56 -14.29
CA PHE A 32 -7.79 1.52 -15.62
C PHE A 32 -9.25 1.07 -15.52
N TRP A 33 -10.08 1.77 -16.28
CA TRP A 33 -11.51 1.55 -16.38
C TRP A 33 -11.90 1.37 -17.84
N GLU A 34 -12.81 0.44 -18.10
CA GLU A 34 -13.56 0.34 -19.35
C GLU A 34 -15.02 0.65 -19.01
N GLY A 35 -15.45 1.88 -19.29
CA GLY A 35 -16.70 2.41 -18.74
C GLY A 35 -16.71 2.34 -17.21
N ASP A 36 -17.68 1.63 -16.64
CA ASP A 36 -17.80 1.42 -15.19
C ASP A 36 -17.13 0.11 -14.69
N ARG A 37 -16.37 -0.58 -15.55
CA ARG A 37 -15.68 -1.82 -15.17
C ARG A 37 -14.20 -1.54 -14.86
N PRO A 38 -13.71 -1.91 -13.68
CA PRO A 38 -12.28 -1.90 -13.39
C PRO A 38 -11.53 -2.99 -14.19
N LEU A 39 -10.48 -2.62 -14.89
CA LEU A 39 -9.65 -3.53 -15.69
C LEU A 39 -8.50 -4.16 -14.90
N ARG A 40 -8.23 -5.44 -15.15
CA ARG A 40 -7.09 -6.22 -14.63
C ARG A 40 -6.04 -6.43 -15.71
N ALA A 41 -4.83 -6.84 -15.31
CA ALA A 41 -3.75 -7.14 -16.25
C ALA A 41 -4.15 -8.17 -17.33
N ALA A 42 -4.98 -9.16 -16.96
CA ALA A 42 -5.49 -10.18 -17.87
C ALA A 42 -6.47 -9.64 -18.93
N ASP A 43 -7.02 -8.45 -18.75
CA ASP A 43 -7.97 -7.82 -19.68
C ASP A 43 -7.26 -7.10 -20.85
N PHE A 44 -5.92 -7.07 -20.86
CA PHE A 44 -5.13 -6.44 -21.92
C PHE A 44 -4.37 -7.47 -22.76
N ASP A 45 -4.49 -7.35 -24.08
CA ASP A 45 -3.81 -8.23 -25.03
C ASP A 45 -2.35 -7.84 -25.27
N ASP A 46 -2.01 -6.55 -25.12
CA ASP A 46 -0.65 -6.07 -25.32
C ASP A 46 0.25 -6.33 -24.10
N PRO A 47 1.52 -6.75 -24.31
CA PRO A 47 2.41 -7.10 -23.20
C PRO A 47 2.82 -5.89 -22.36
N PHE A 48 2.75 -4.67 -22.89
CA PHE A 48 3.23 -3.47 -22.20
C PHE A 48 2.26 -3.01 -21.10
N ARG A 49 0.96 -2.88 -21.41
CA ARG A 49 -0.07 -2.55 -20.42
C ARG A 49 -0.23 -3.65 -19.39
N ARG A 50 -0.18 -4.91 -19.82
CA ARG A 50 -0.18 -6.06 -18.91
C ARG A 50 1.01 -6.01 -17.95
N GLY A 51 2.20 -5.70 -18.46
CA GLY A 51 3.41 -5.51 -17.67
C GLY A 51 3.26 -4.39 -16.64
N LEU A 52 2.76 -3.23 -17.06
CA LEU A 52 2.55 -2.08 -16.18
C LEU A 52 1.59 -2.40 -15.02
N LEU A 53 0.44 -3.01 -15.31
CA LEU A 53 -0.53 -3.41 -14.29
C LEU A 53 0.02 -4.48 -13.34
N THR A 54 0.83 -5.40 -13.87
CA THR A 54 1.48 -6.45 -13.06
C THR A 54 2.47 -5.82 -12.08
N VAL A 55 3.33 -4.92 -12.55
CA VAL A 55 4.29 -4.20 -11.70
C VAL A 55 3.56 -3.36 -10.65
N ALA A 56 2.58 -2.56 -11.04
CA ALA A 56 1.80 -1.73 -10.12
C ALA A 56 1.13 -2.59 -9.03
N THR A 57 0.51 -3.71 -9.42
CA THR A 57 -0.12 -4.65 -8.47
C THR A 57 0.91 -5.24 -7.50
N ALA A 58 2.08 -5.63 -8.00
CA ALA A 58 3.15 -6.17 -7.15
C ALA A 58 3.67 -5.12 -6.16
N THR A 59 3.89 -3.88 -6.62
CA THR A 59 4.29 -2.76 -5.76
C THR A 59 3.26 -2.48 -4.67
N SER A 60 1.97 -2.38 -5.01
CA SER A 60 0.91 -2.14 -4.02
C SER A 60 0.82 -3.27 -2.99
N ARG A 61 0.94 -4.53 -3.42
CA ARG A 61 0.94 -5.68 -2.51
C ARG A 61 2.11 -5.66 -1.54
N THR A 62 3.31 -5.35 -2.03
CA THR A 62 4.52 -5.22 -1.20
C THR A 62 4.35 -4.08 -0.19
N GLU A 63 3.83 -2.94 -0.63
CA GLU A 63 3.59 -1.79 0.24
C GLU A 63 2.54 -2.08 1.33
N ILE A 64 1.40 -2.70 0.97
CA ILE A 64 0.35 -3.07 1.93
C ILE A 64 0.89 -4.04 2.98
N ARG A 65 1.70 -5.02 2.58
CA ARG A 65 2.32 -5.97 3.52
C ARG A 65 3.21 -5.24 4.50
N TRP A 66 4.15 -4.43 4.00
CA TRP A 66 5.07 -3.66 4.83
C TRP A 66 4.33 -2.73 5.80
N LEU A 67 3.25 -2.07 5.35
CA LEU A 67 2.44 -1.21 6.20
C LEU A 67 1.82 -1.97 7.38
N ARG A 68 1.28 -3.17 7.14
CA ARG A 68 0.69 -4.00 8.20
C ARG A 68 1.74 -4.43 9.23
N GLU A 69 2.83 -5.02 8.76
CA GLU A 69 3.95 -5.46 9.61
C GLU A 69 4.50 -4.30 10.45
N THR A 70 4.73 -3.14 9.84
CA THR A 70 5.25 -1.96 10.55
C THR A 70 4.25 -1.40 11.56
N ILE A 71 2.95 -1.40 11.26
CA ILE A 71 1.92 -0.96 12.22
C ILE A 71 1.90 -1.90 13.42
N ASP A 72 1.99 -3.21 13.19
CA ASP A 72 2.03 -4.22 14.24
C ASP A 72 3.28 -4.01 15.12
N ASP A 73 4.45 -3.79 14.53
CA ASP A 73 5.70 -3.50 15.27
C ASP A 73 5.64 -2.20 16.09
N LEU A 74 4.94 -1.17 15.60
CA LEU A 74 4.80 0.12 16.28
C LEU A 74 3.73 0.10 17.38
N THR A 75 2.82 -0.87 17.37
CA THR A 75 1.67 -0.92 18.30
C THR A 75 1.59 -2.17 19.15
N GLY A 76 2.45 -3.17 18.89
CA GLY A 76 2.62 -4.34 19.72
C GLY A 76 3.15 -4.00 21.12
N PRO A 77 2.98 -4.91 22.09
CA PRO A 77 3.39 -4.67 23.48
C PRO A 77 4.91 -4.43 23.54
N GLY A 78 5.27 -3.17 23.80
CA GLY A 78 6.59 -2.65 24.14
C GLY A 78 7.80 -3.42 23.61
N ARG A 79 8.44 -2.90 22.57
CA ARG A 79 9.84 -3.24 22.26
C ARG A 79 10.68 -2.95 23.52
N PRO A 80 11.31 -3.94 24.17
CA PRO A 80 12.23 -3.65 25.27
C PRO A 80 13.38 -2.81 24.71
N GLU A 81 13.72 -1.72 25.41
CA GLU A 81 14.96 -0.96 25.21
C GLU A 81 16.20 -1.83 25.45
#